data_AF-G8SHS5-F1
#
_entry.id   AF-G8SHS5-F1
#
_cell.length_a   1.000
_cell.length_b   1.000
_cell.length_c   1.000
_cell.angle_alpha   90.00
_cell.angle_beta   90.00
_cell.angle_gamma   90.00
#
_symmetry.space_group_name_H-M   'P 1'
#
loop_
_entity.id
_entity.type
_entity.pdbx_description
1 polymer ?
#
loop_
_entity_poly.entity_id
_entity_poly.type
_entity_poly.pdbx_seq_one_letter_code
_entity_poly.pdbx_strand_id
1 'polypeptide(L)'
;MIQLRGDDRGSMPLAMLLSIVGVTLSTLVGTVAVSQITEARTSSDRAQALIAAQAGITVATGQFRAATDSTGTGDPARLPAGPLAGNVGPNGGGRYQVTIAYRDLDGNPLTVPLNAQPATAVVVSTGIQAATGAFQQGTNGTRTLQATYAFRLSNQNIPGGQIHVRSSAADLCLDAGSAQPVAGTPVQMRSCSGVPAPQIWAYNSDLTISLVSSRTGINPLGMCLDAGSPHTAGAQVKMQKCTATSPPPPQQQWSTNDSANIMGTSNGSTLDNYCFNVQSPDFAGSFVVLSNTKCNGNYDNVQTFQPDPAVGAGAAGPATRQLVNYRQFGRCLDVTNQNVASTYLIAWPCKQAPNPANISWNQKWTLPPAVNGAHTATGRIYTTLNGTEYCLRSPGVTSGAYPTMTTCTSTSSTADQTWTVYGNTGSYTASYQIVDNAGLCLAPADPTAYPTEVLPYTGPTVSRIVLRTCDGSAWQKWNAPPDVSKPSPLKQITER
;
A
#
# COMPACT_ATOMS: atom_id res chain seq x y z
N MET A 1 -14.99 57.85 -99.09
CA MET A 1 -14.36 58.63 -98.00
C MET A 1 -15.47 59.02 -97.02
N ILE A 2 -15.67 58.22 -95.96
CA ILE A 2 -16.60 58.50 -94.86
C ILE A 2 -15.84 58.15 -93.58
N GLN A 3 -15.42 59.18 -92.86
CA GLN A 3 -14.84 59.09 -91.51
C GLN A 3 -15.96 58.79 -90.52
N LEU A 4 -15.98 57.60 -89.93
CA LEU A 4 -16.69 57.34 -88.68
C LEU A 4 -15.75 57.68 -87.53
N ARG A 5 -15.92 58.86 -86.94
CA ARG A 5 -15.38 59.21 -85.62
C ARG A 5 -16.10 58.33 -84.59
N GLY A 6 -15.41 57.31 -84.09
CA GLY A 6 -15.82 56.58 -82.90
C GLY A 6 -15.68 57.50 -81.69
N ASP A 7 -16.82 57.87 -81.10
CA ASP A 7 -16.91 58.81 -79.98
C ASP A 7 -16.63 58.03 -78.68
N ASP A 8 -15.37 57.99 -78.24
CA ASP A 8 -14.88 57.36 -76.99
C ASP A 8 -15.35 58.09 -75.71
N ARG A 9 -16.49 58.80 -75.75
CA ARG A 9 -16.96 59.65 -74.65
C ARG A 9 -17.62 58.89 -73.49
N GLY A 10 -17.72 57.56 -73.57
CA GLY A 10 -18.20 56.70 -72.48
C GLY A 10 -17.17 55.73 -71.90
N SER A 11 -15.99 55.57 -72.54
CA SER A 11 -15.02 54.53 -72.17
C SER A 11 -14.14 54.91 -70.98
N MET A 12 -13.83 56.20 -70.79
CA MET A 12 -13.02 56.66 -69.64
C MET A 12 -13.70 56.47 -68.28
N PRO A 13 -14.98 56.87 -68.07
CA PRO A 13 -15.65 56.63 -66.80
C PRO A 13 -15.83 55.14 -66.51
N LEU A 14 -16.12 54.33 -67.54
CA LEU A 14 -16.27 52.88 -67.42
C LEU A 14 -14.93 52.20 -67.07
N ALA A 15 -13.83 52.62 -67.71
CA ALA A 15 -12.49 52.11 -67.42
C ALA A 15 -12.03 52.51 -66.02
N MET A 16 -12.31 53.74 -65.57
CA MET A 16 -12.04 54.17 -64.19
C MET A 16 -12.86 53.37 -63.17
N LEU A 17 -14.14 53.13 -63.44
CA LEU A 17 -15.01 52.37 -62.55
C LEU A 17 -14.58 50.89 -62.48
N LEU A 18 -14.20 50.28 -63.59
CA LEU A 18 -13.61 48.94 -63.64
C LEU A 18 -12.25 48.88 -62.91
N SER A 19 -11.43 49.92 -63.03
CA SER A 19 -10.15 50.00 -62.31
C SER A 19 -10.37 50.11 -60.80
N ILE A 20 -11.31 50.96 -60.37
CA ILE A 20 -11.66 51.13 -58.95
C ILE A 20 -12.24 49.84 -58.39
N VAL A 21 -13.18 49.20 -59.08
CA VAL A 21 -13.76 47.91 -58.67
C VAL A 21 -12.71 46.81 -58.66
N GLY A 22 -11.81 46.77 -59.64
CA GLY A 22 -10.70 45.80 -59.68
C GLY A 22 -9.73 45.98 -58.52
N VAL A 23 -9.39 47.23 -58.17
CA VAL A 23 -8.52 47.55 -57.04
C VAL A 23 -9.20 47.24 -55.71
N THR A 24 -10.47 47.61 -55.51
CA THR A 24 -11.20 47.36 -54.25
C THR A 24 -11.45 45.87 -54.03
N LEU A 25 -11.77 45.11 -55.08
CA LEU A 25 -11.94 43.67 -54.98
C LEU A 25 -10.60 42.97 -54.68
N SER A 26 -9.52 43.42 -55.32
CA SER A 26 -8.18 42.86 -55.08
C SER A 26 -7.67 43.14 -53.66
N THR A 27 -7.94 44.33 -53.10
CA THR A 27 -7.56 44.64 -51.72
C THR A 27 -8.37 43.83 -50.70
N LEU A 28 -9.67 43.63 -50.93
CA LEU A 28 -10.53 42.79 -50.08
C LEU A 28 -10.11 41.31 -50.11
N VAL A 29 -9.85 40.75 -51.29
CA VAL A 29 -9.39 39.36 -51.40
C VAL A 29 -7.99 39.19 -50.78
N GLY A 30 -7.11 40.18 -50.95
CA GLY A 30 -5.78 40.18 -50.36
C GLY A 30 -5.81 40.17 -48.82
N THR A 31 -6.65 40.99 -48.19
CA THR A 31 -6.76 41.03 -46.72
C THR A 31 -7.36 39.75 -46.14
N VAL A 32 -8.37 39.18 -46.79
CA VAL A 32 -8.98 37.90 -46.38
C VAL A 32 -7.97 36.75 -46.51
N ALA A 33 -7.21 36.68 -47.61
CA ALA A 33 -6.18 35.65 -47.79
C ALA A 33 -5.07 35.75 -46.73
N VAL A 34 -4.61 36.96 -46.40
CA VAL A 34 -3.60 37.16 -45.34
C VAL A 34 -4.15 36.78 -43.96
N SER A 35 -5.41 37.10 -43.66
CA SER A 35 -6.06 36.67 -42.40
C SER A 35 -6.12 35.14 -42.32
N GLN A 36 -6.58 34.47 -43.37
CA GLN A 36 -6.69 33.01 -43.43
C GLN A 36 -5.32 32.32 -43.31
N ILE A 37 -4.29 32.85 -43.98
CA ILE A 37 -2.91 32.31 -43.88
C ILE A 37 -2.37 32.49 -42.45
N THR A 38 -2.64 33.62 -41.82
CA THR A 38 -2.20 33.91 -40.46
C THR A 38 -2.91 33.01 -39.44
N GLU A 39 -4.21 32.80 -39.60
CA GLU A 39 -5.01 31.88 -38.78
C GLU A 39 -4.55 30.43 -38.96
N ALA A 40 -4.32 29.99 -40.19
CA ALA A 40 -3.83 28.64 -40.48
C ALA A 40 -2.43 28.39 -39.89
N ARG A 41 -1.51 29.37 -40.02
CA ARG A 41 -0.18 29.31 -39.39
C ARG A 41 -0.29 29.25 -37.87
N THR A 42 -1.07 30.15 -37.27
CA THR A 42 -1.29 30.16 -35.81
C THR A 42 -1.86 28.83 -35.32
N SER A 43 -2.79 28.23 -36.06
CA SER A 43 -3.37 26.92 -35.73
C SER A 43 -2.33 25.79 -35.81
N SER A 44 -1.53 25.77 -36.87
CA SER A 44 -0.42 24.81 -37.03
C SER A 44 0.63 24.95 -35.93
N ASP A 45 1.01 26.18 -35.59
CA ASP A 45 2.02 26.46 -34.57
C ASP A 45 1.55 26.01 -33.19
N ARG A 46 0.27 26.23 -32.88
CA ARG A 46 -0.38 25.73 -31.67
C ARG A 46 -0.37 24.21 -31.59
N ALA A 47 -0.71 23.54 -32.69
CA ALA A 47 -0.73 22.07 -32.75
C ALA A 47 0.68 21.50 -32.52
N GLN A 48 1.70 22.08 -33.15
CA GLN A 48 3.10 21.66 -32.96
C GLN A 48 3.60 21.88 -31.53
N ALA A 49 3.31 23.05 -30.94
CA ALA A 49 3.66 23.32 -29.53
C ALA A 49 2.96 22.35 -28.57
N LEU A 50 1.69 22.01 -28.84
CA LEU A 50 0.94 21.03 -28.04
C LEU A 50 1.54 19.62 -28.16
N ILE A 51 1.86 19.17 -29.37
CA ILE A 51 2.53 17.88 -29.61
C ILE A 51 3.88 17.85 -28.86
N ALA A 52 4.63 18.96 -28.87
CA ALA A 52 5.87 19.06 -28.12
C ALA A 52 5.66 18.92 -26.61
N ALA A 53 4.65 19.59 -26.04
CA ALA A 53 4.29 19.43 -24.64
C ALA A 53 3.86 17.99 -24.29
N GLN A 54 3.09 17.32 -25.16
CA GLN A 54 2.69 15.92 -25.00
C GLN A 54 3.90 14.96 -25.04
N ALA A 55 4.86 15.23 -25.92
CA ALA A 55 6.11 14.47 -25.98
C ALA A 55 6.89 14.59 -24.67
N GLY A 56 6.95 15.80 -24.07
CA GLY A 56 7.59 16.00 -22.77
C GLY A 56 6.93 15.19 -21.64
N ILE A 57 5.59 15.16 -21.56
CA ILE A 57 4.88 14.28 -20.61
C ILE A 57 5.22 12.80 -20.85
N THR A 58 5.27 12.37 -22.11
CA THR A 58 5.59 10.99 -22.48
C THR A 58 7.02 10.62 -22.06
N VAL A 59 7.99 11.50 -22.26
CA VAL A 59 9.38 11.30 -21.85
C VAL A 59 9.50 11.22 -20.33
N ALA A 60 8.85 12.12 -19.59
CA ALA A 60 8.87 12.09 -18.13
C ALA A 60 8.28 10.79 -17.58
N THR A 61 7.12 10.36 -18.09
CA THR A 61 6.50 9.09 -17.68
C THR A 61 7.33 7.86 -18.06
N GLY A 62 8.03 7.90 -19.20
CA GLY A 62 9.00 6.86 -19.58
C GLY A 62 10.15 6.75 -18.58
N GLN A 63 10.74 7.89 -18.17
CA GLN A 63 11.80 7.93 -17.16
C GLN A 63 11.30 7.42 -15.79
N PHE A 64 10.09 7.77 -15.38
CA PHE A 64 9.50 7.23 -14.15
C PHE A 64 9.36 5.70 -14.16
N ARG A 65 9.01 5.12 -15.31
CA ARG A 65 8.87 3.67 -15.45
C ARG A 65 10.20 2.94 -15.55
N ALA A 66 11.24 3.62 -16.04
CA ALA A 66 12.60 3.09 -16.14
C ALA A 66 13.39 3.19 -14.83
N ALA A 67 12.90 3.97 -13.84
CA ALA A 67 13.51 4.12 -12.53
C ALA A 67 13.27 2.89 -11.64
N THR A 68 13.86 1.75 -12.02
CA THR A 68 13.80 0.49 -11.27
C THR A 68 15.21 0.00 -10.92
N ASP A 69 15.33 -0.81 -9.88
CA ASP A 69 16.53 -1.54 -9.52
C ASP A 69 16.74 -2.81 -10.39
N SER A 70 17.75 -3.62 -10.06
CA SER A 70 18.06 -4.87 -10.78
C SER A 70 16.99 -5.96 -10.67
N THR A 71 16.03 -5.82 -9.74
CA THR A 71 14.92 -6.75 -9.53
C THR A 71 13.63 -6.30 -10.24
N GLY A 72 13.65 -5.10 -10.84
CA GLY A 72 12.46 -4.48 -11.44
C GLY A 72 11.58 -3.73 -10.43
N THR A 73 12.03 -3.57 -9.18
CA THR A 73 11.36 -2.77 -8.15
C THR A 73 11.69 -1.29 -8.36
N GLY A 74 10.73 -0.39 -8.13
CA GLY A 74 10.97 1.06 -8.28
C GLY A 74 12.06 1.56 -7.33
N ASP A 75 13.00 2.35 -7.85
CA ASP A 75 14.13 2.93 -7.10
C ASP A 75 14.02 4.47 -7.11
N PRO A 76 13.64 5.11 -5.98
CA PRO A 76 13.50 6.55 -5.89
C PRO A 76 14.77 7.33 -6.23
N ALA A 77 15.95 6.77 -5.97
CA ALA A 77 17.22 7.43 -6.26
C ALA A 77 17.49 7.55 -7.78
N ARG A 78 16.81 6.75 -8.60
CA ARG A 78 16.90 6.78 -10.07
C ARG A 78 15.87 7.68 -10.73
N LEU A 79 14.95 8.27 -9.96
CA LEU A 79 13.96 9.20 -10.51
C LEU A 79 14.63 10.51 -10.95
N PRO A 80 14.18 11.12 -12.07
CA PRO A 80 14.83 12.29 -12.63
C PRO A 80 14.70 13.51 -11.69
N ALA A 81 15.83 14.17 -11.44
CA ALA A 81 15.88 15.41 -10.64
C ALA A 81 15.32 16.64 -11.40
N GLY A 82 15.28 16.58 -12.73
CA GLY A 82 14.77 17.64 -13.61
C GLY A 82 15.73 18.85 -13.77
N PRO A 83 15.40 19.79 -14.68
CA PRO A 83 14.37 19.69 -15.71
C PRO A 83 14.77 18.74 -16.85
N LEU A 84 13.80 18.09 -17.49
CA LEU A 84 14.02 17.29 -18.71
C LEU A 84 13.75 18.17 -19.93
N ALA A 85 14.61 18.13 -20.95
CA ALA A 85 14.38 18.88 -22.19
C ALA A 85 14.74 18.04 -23.40
N GLY A 86 14.11 18.33 -24.53
CA GLY A 86 14.37 17.63 -25.78
C GLY A 86 13.65 18.23 -26.98
N ASN A 87 13.89 17.62 -28.14
CA ASN A 87 13.34 18.05 -29.42
C ASN A 87 12.38 16.99 -29.95
N VAL A 88 11.34 17.42 -30.68
CA VAL A 88 10.39 16.54 -31.34
C VAL A 88 10.73 16.50 -32.83
N GLY A 89 11.35 15.41 -33.26
CA GLY A 89 11.69 15.12 -34.65
C GLY A 89 13.18 15.32 -35.00
N PRO A 90 13.65 14.71 -36.12
CA PRO A 90 15.07 14.62 -36.48
C PRO A 90 15.72 15.94 -36.93
N ASN A 91 14.92 16.95 -37.33
CA ASN A 91 15.43 18.21 -37.90
C ASN A 91 15.35 19.41 -36.95
N GLY A 92 15.26 19.19 -35.63
CA GLY A 92 15.17 20.30 -34.66
C GLY A 92 13.83 21.05 -34.68
N GLY A 93 12.75 20.34 -34.98
CA GLY A 93 11.38 20.84 -34.81
C GLY A 93 11.03 21.12 -33.34
N GLY A 94 9.75 21.36 -33.05
CA GLY A 94 9.26 21.81 -31.74
C GLY A 94 9.93 21.14 -30.53
N ARG A 95 10.21 21.92 -29.49
CA ARG A 95 10.99 21.50 -28.32
C ARG A 95 10.13 21.46 -27.08
N TYR A 96 10.53 20.68 -26.09
CA TYR A 96 9.87 20.64 -24.79
C TYR A 96 10.84 20.86 -23.65
N GLN A 97 10.32 21.39 -22.54
CA GLN A 97 10.95 21.37 -21.23
C GLN A 97 9.93 20.87 -20.21
N VAL A 98 10.37 20.01 -19.31
CA VAL A 98 9.56 19.39 -18.26
C VAL A 98 10.13 19.72 -16.90
N THR A 99 9.28 20.22 -16.02
CA THR A 99 9.56 20.31 -14.58
C THR A 99 8.73 19.26 -13.83
N ILE A 100 9.31 18.74 -12.75
CA ILE A 100 8.74 17.63 -11.98
C ILE A 100 8.79 18.02 -10.50
N ALA A 101 7.64 17.92 -9.83
CA ALA A 101 7.53 18.12 -8.39
C ALA A 101 7.00 16.84 -7.74
N TYR A 102 7.84 16.16 -6.95
CA TYR A 102 7.49 14.95 -6.24
C TYR A 102 6.78 15.25 -4.93
N ARG A 103 5.85 14.38 -4.53
CA ARG A 103 5.15 14.46 -3.25
C ARG A 103 5.04 13.08 -2.59
N ASP A 104 5.07 13.06 -1.27
CA ASP A 104 4.82 11.86 -0.46
C ASP A 104 3.32 11.49 -0.44
N LEU A 105 2.98 10.45 0.34
CA LEU A 105 1.61 9.96 0.53
C LEU A 105 0.67 11.00 1.15
N ASP A 106 1.20 11.86 2.01
CA ASP A 106 0.45 12.89 2.72
C ASP A 106 0.35 14.19 1.91
N GLY A 107 1.01 14.25 0.75
CA GLY A 107 1.00 15.38 -0.17
C GLY A 107 2.12 16.39 0.06
N ASN A 108 3.05 16.14 0.99
CA ASN A 108 4.18 17.02 1.25
C ASN A 108 5.19 16.97 0.10
N PRO A 109 5.82 18.10 -0.26
CA PRO A 109 6.84 18.13 -1.31
C PRO A 109 8.09 17.34 -0.90
N LEU A 110 8.65 16.60 -1.86
CA LEU A 110 9.91 15.88 -1.71
C LEU A 110 11.03 16.54 -2.50
N THR A 111 12.23 16.55 -1.94
CA THR A 111 13.43 17.16 -2.55
C THR A 111 14.30 16.10 -3.19
N VAL A 112 14.79 16.38 -4.40
CA VAL A 112 15.71 15.50 -5.15
C VAL A 112 17.17 15.74 -4.73
N PRO A 113 18.05 14.70 -4.72
CA PRO A 113 17.77 13.30 -5.01
C PRO A 113 16.85 12.69 -3.94
N LEU A 114 15.89 11.88 -4.38
CA LEU A 114 14.87 11.34 -3.48
C LEU A 114 15.48 10.25 -2.61
N ASN A 115 15.41 10.46 -1.30
CA ASN A 115 15.70 9.47 -0.26
C ASN A 115 14.42 8.85 0.33
N ALA A 116 13.25 9.34 -0.07
CA ALA A 116 11.94 8.86 0.34
C ALA A 116 11.11 8.45 -0.89
N GLN A 117 10.20 7.51 -0.69
CA GLN A 117 9.33 7.00 -1.75
C GLN A 117 8.26 8.05 -2.13
N PRO A 118 8.23 8.56 -3.37
CA PRO A 118 7.18 9.49 -3.79
C PRO A 118 5.87 8.74 -4.09
N ALA A 119 4.75 9.28 -3.63
CA ALA A 119 3.42 8.78 -3.99
C ALA A 119 2.92 9.37 -5.32
N THR A 120 3.23 10.64 -5.56
CA THR A 120 2.84 11.34 -6.79
C THR A 120 3.96 12.22 -7.32
N ALA A 121 3.88 12.56 -8.61
CA ALA A 121 4.67 13.60 -9.25
C ALA A 121 3.75 14.50 -10.06
N VAL A 122 3.82 15.81 -9.83
CA VAL A 122 3.22 16.80 -10.72
C VAL A 122 4.21 17.09 -11.84
N VAL A 123 3.80 16.83 -13.07
CA VAL A 123 4.62 16.99 -14.27
C VAL A 123 4.05 18.17 -15.05
N VAL A 124 4.88 19.18 -15.28
CA VAL A 124 4.52 20.34 -16.12
C VAL A 124 5.44 20.34 -17.33
N SER A 125 4.87 20.18 -18.53
CA SER A 125 5.62 20.23 -19.78
C SER A 125 5.22 21.44 -20.60
N THR A 126 6.20 22.29 -20.92
CA THR A 126 6.04 23.42 -21.83
C THR A 126 6.67 23.05 -23.17
N GLY A 127 5.84 22.96 -24.21
CA GLY A 127 6.24 22.78 -25.60
C GLY A 127 6.33 24.12 -26.32
N ILE A 128 7.32 24.27 -27.18
CA ILE A 128 7.48 25.41 -28.10
C ILE A 128 7.57 24.87 -29.53
N GLN A 129 6.99 25.59 -30.48
CA GLN A 129 7.03 25.20 -31.89
C GLN A 129 8.41 25.41 -32.53
N ALA A 130 9.13 26.45 -32.10
CA ALA A 130 10.40 26.85 -32.69
C ALA A 130 11.60 26.01 -32.21
N ALA A 131 12.62 25.91 -33.07
CA ALA A 131 13.90 25.27 -32.76
C ALA A 131 14.69 26.02 -31.66
N THR A 132 14.42 27.31 -31.49
CA THR A 132 15.02 28.18 -30.47
C THR A 132 13.93 29.05 -29.84
N GLY A 133 14.17 29.52 -28.61
CA GLY A 133 13.18 30.29 -27.86
C GLY A 133 13.15 29.89 -26.40
N ALA A 134 12.53 30.73 -25.58
CA ALA A 134 12.36 30.49 -24.16
C ALA A 134 11.12 29.61 -23.90
N PHE A 135 11.23 28.69 -22.95
CA PHE A 135 10.11 27.91 -22.43
C PHE A 135 9.28 28.77 -21.47
N GLN A 136 8.56 29.74 -22.00
CA GLN A 136 7.72 30.64 -21.21
C GLN A 136 6.24 30.35 -21.49
N GLN A 137 5.49 30.11 -20.42
CA GLN A 137 4.05 29.93 -20.48
C GLN A 137 3.39 31.23 -20.96
N GLY A 138 2.37 31.12 -21.82
CA GLY A 138 1.59 32.27 -22.30
C GLY A 138 2.25 33.07 -23.42
N THR A 139 3.42 32.66 -23.90
CA THR A 139 4.06 33.28 -25.08
C THR A 139 3.49 32.70 -26.38
N ASN A 140 3.47 33.48 -27.46
CA ASN A 140 3.05 32.98 -28.77
C ASN A 140 3.93 31.79 -29.21
N GLY A 141 3.28 30.75 -29.75
CA GLY A 141 3.97 29.52 -30.17
C GLY A 141 4.37 28.58 -29.03
N THR A 142 3.88 28.79 -27.79
CA THR A 142 4.12 27.91 -26.64
C THR A 142 2.83 27.29 -26.12
N ARG A 143 2.91 26.09 -25.56
CA ARG A 143 1.80 25.40 -24.89
C ARG A 143 2.28 24.65 -23.67
N THR A 144 1.54 24.73 -22.57
CA THR A 144 1.90 24.08 -21.32
C THR A 144 0.83 23.06 -20.94
N LEU A 145 1.26 21.82 -20.72
CA LEU A 145 0.44 20.75 -20.17
C LEU A 145 0.88 20.46 -18.75
N GLN A 146 -0.08 20.24 -17.87
CA GLN A 146 0.14 19.69 -16.55
C GLN A 146 -0.54 18.33 -16.44
N ALA A 147 0.13 17.36 -15.82
CA ALA A 147 -0.43 16.08 -15.45
C ALA A 147 0.09 15.64 -14.08
N THR A 148 -0.70 14.83 -13.37
CA THR A 148 -0.26 14.17 -12.14
C THR A 148 0.03 12.71 -12.43
N TYR A 149 1.28 12.30 -12.25
CA TYR A 149 1.68 10.90 -12.26
C TYR A 149 1.52 10.30 -10.87
N ALA A 150 0.78 9.20 -10.76
CA ALA A 150 0.66 8.45 -9.52
C ALA A 150 1.60 7.25 -9.57
N PHE A 151 2.58 7.19 -8.67
CA PHE A 151 3.45 6.03 -8.58
C PHE A 151 2.64 4.83 -8.11
N ARG A 152 2.97 3.67 -8.66
CA ARG A 152 2.58 2.40 -8.04
C ARG A 152 3.45 2.25 -6.82
N LEU A 153 2.95 2.75 -5.71
CA LEU A 153 3.46 2.32 -4.42
C LEU A 153 3.04 0.87 -4.27
N SER A 154 4.00 -0.01 -4.03
CA SER A 154 3.66 -1.27 -3.39
C SER A 154 3.19 -0.88 -1.99
N ASN A 155 1.88 -0.80 -1.79
CA ASN A 155 1.36 -0.80 -0.43
C ASN A 155 1.51 -2.21 0.16
N GLN A 156 2.14 -3.17 -0.55
CA GLN A 156 2.58 -4.46 -0.03
C GLN A 156 3.10 -4.28 1.38
N ASN A 157 2.42 -4.95 2.32
CA ASN A 157 2.96 -5.13 3.65
C ASN A 157 4.15 -6.06 3.50
N ILE A 158 5.33 -5.47 3.28
CA ILE A 158 6.59 -6.21 3.23
C ILE A 158 6.81 -6.69 4.66
N PRO A 159 6.75 -8.01 4.91
CA PRO A 159 6.97 -8.54 6.25
C PRO A 159 8.38 -8.17 6.72
N GLY A 160 8.50 -7.63 7.92
CA GLY A 160 9.74 -7.20 8.53
C GLY A 160 9.49 -6.38 9.78
N GLY A 161 9.65 -7.01 10.94
CA GLY A 161 9.61 -6.33 12.24
C GLY A 161 10.38 -7.11 13.30
N GLN A 162 10.42 -6.58 14.50
CA GLN A 162 11.05 -7.27 15.63
C GLN A 162 10.07 -8.24 16.30
N ILE A 163 10.59 -9.27 16.95
CA ILE A 163 9.81 -10.17 17.79
C ILE A 163 10.32 -10.00 19.22
N HIS A 164 9.51 -9.35 20.05
CA HIS A 164 9.85 -9.00 21.42
C HIS A 164 9.53 -10.16 22.35
N VAL A 165 10.27 -10.31 23.45
CA VAL A 165 9.73 -11.01 24.63
C VAL A 165 9.12 -9.98 25.57
N ARG A 166 7.97 -10.29 26.16
CA ARG A 166 7.34 -9.42 27.15
C ARG A 166 8.24 -9.27 28.37
N SER A 167 8.76 -8.09 28.70
CA SER A 167 9.55 -7.92 29.94
C SER A 167 9.33 -6.56 30.55
N SER A 168 9.18 -6.52 31.88
CA SER A 168 9.13 -5.26 32.64
C SER A 168 10.51 -4.68 32.94
N ALA A 169 11.59 -5.43 32.71
CA ALA A 169 12.95 -5.02 33.05
C ALA A 169 13.73 -4.50 31.84
N ALA A 170 13.56 -5.12 30.67
CA ALA A 170 14.27 -4.73 29.44
C ALA A 170 13.46 -5.08 28.19
N ASP A 171 13.46 -4.20 27.19
CA ASP A 171 12.90 -4.54 25.87
C ASP A 171 13.92 -5.42 25.11
N LEU A 172 13.62 -6.72 25.01
CA LEU A 172 14.49 -7.71 24.38
C LEU A 172 13.82 -8.34 23.15
N CYS A 173 14.58 -8.47 22.07
CA CYS A 173 14.14 -8.93 20.76
C CYS A 173 14.89 -10.20 20.34
N LEU A 174 14.23 -11.05 19.55
CA LEU A 174 14.86 -12.16 18.84
C LEU A 174 15.97 -11.63 17.92
N ASP A 175 17.14 -12.23 18.03
CA ASP A 175 18.36 -11.81 17.33
C ASP A 175 19.11 -13.04 16.77
N ALA A 176 19.39 -12.99 15.47
CA ALA A 176 20.09 -14.06 14.76
C ALA A 176 21.63 -13.96 14.84
N GLY A 177 22.18 -13.01 15.60
CA GLY A 177 23.59 -12.72 15.74
C GLY A 177 24.22 -11.97 14.56
N SER A 178 23.72 -12.15 13.34
CA SER A 178 24.15 -11.41 12.13
C SER A 178 23.04 -11.36 11.08
N ALA A 179 23.22 -10.52 10.05
CA ALA A 179 22.29 -10.43 8.91
C ALA A 179 22.30 -11.68 8.00
N GLN A 180 23.39 -12.45 8.04
CA GLN A 180 23.62 -13.65 7.23
C GLN A 180 24.14 -14.78 8.12
N PRO A 181 23.33 -15.27 9.08
CA PRO A 181 23.77 -16.31 10.00
C PRO A 181 24.04 -17.61 9.24
N VAL A 182 25.04 -18.37 9.71
CA VAL A 182 25.28 -19.72 9.18
C VAL A 182 24.24 -20.69 9.73
N ALA A 183 23.99 -21.77 9.00
CA ALA A 183 23.13 -22.84 9.49
C ALA A 183 23.66 -23.41 10.81
N GLY A 184 22.76 -23.57 11.79
CA GLY A 184 23.08 -24.00 13.15
C GLY A 184 23.36 -22.89 14.16
N THR A 185 23.45 -21.62 13.74
CA THR A 185 23.61 -20.49 14.67
C THR A 185 22.43 -20.42 15.64
N PRO A 186 22.65 -20.44 16.97
CA PRO A 186 21.57 -20.33 17.94
C PRO A 186 20.97 -18.91 17.96
N VAL A 187 19.67 -18.84 18.17
CA VAL A 187 18.94 -17.58 18.30
C VAL A 187 19.01 -17.13 19.75
N GLN A 188 19.24 -15.84 19.95
CA GLN A 188 19.40 -15.22 21.26
C GLN A 188 18.48 -14.02 21.43
N MET A 189 18.27 -13.62 22.67
CA MET A 189 17.65 -12.36 23.04
C MET A 189 18.71 -11.26 23.05
N ARG A 190 18.43 -10.10 22.46
CA ARG A 190 19.27 -8.89 22.56
C ARG A 190 18.39 -7.69 22.85
N SER A 191 18.96 -6.61 23.38
CA SER A 191 18.21 -5.35 23.48
C SER A 191 17.62 -5.00 22.14
N CYS A 192 16.32 -4.71 22.13
CA CYS A 192 15.67 -4.11 21.00
C CYS A 192 16.33 -2.76 20.76
N SER A 193 16.92 -2.60 19.59
CA SER A 193 17.48 -1.34 19.12
C SER A 193 16.94 -1.15 17.71
N GLY A 194 16.68 0.08 17.26
CA GLY A 194 16.25 0.43 15.89
C GLY A 194 15.64 -0.69 15.01
N VAL A 195 16.13 -0.82 13.78
CA VAL A 195 15.78 -1.92 12.85
C VAL A 195 17.03 -2.67 12.37
N PRO A 196 17.87 -3.23 13.26
CA PRO A 196 19.10 -3.90 12.88
C PRO A 196 18.76 -5.16 12.11
N ALA A 197 19.44 -5.34 10.97
CA ALA A 197 19.27 -6.49 10.09
C ALA A 197 19.15 -7.87 10.78
N PRO A 198 19.89 -8.23 11.85
CA PRO A 198 19.74 -9.52 12.56
C PRO A 198 18.44 -9.70 13.38
N GLN A 199 17.62 -8.66 13.54
CA GLN A 199 16.41 -8.68 14.36
C GLN A 199 15.12 -8.45 13.56
N ILE A 200 15.20 -8.41 12.23
CA ILE A 200 14.04 -8.17 11.36
C ILE A 200 13.52 -9.50 10.81
N TRP A 201 12.35 -9.89 11.29
CA TRP A 201 11.71 -11.17 11.03
C TRP A 201 10.47 -11.02 10.16
N ALA A 202 10.20 -12.05 9.38
CA ALA A 202 9.01 -12.22 8.57
C ALA A 202 8.30 -13.51 8.98
N TYR A 203 7.03 -13.43 9.34
CA TYR A 203 6.16 -14.57 9.56
C TYR A 203 5.36 -14.87 8.29
N ASN A 204 5.76 -15.94 7.61
CA ASN A 204 5.30 -16.27 6.27
C ASN A 204 3.99 -17.10 6.32
N SER A 205 3.27 -17.14 5.20
CA SER A 205 2.00 -17.86 5.07
C SER A 205 2.10 -19.38 5.19
N ASP A 206 3.31 -19.92 5.13
CA ASP A 206 3.61 -21.35 5.31
C ASP A 206 4.02 -21.69 6.75
N LEU A 207 3.77 -20.76 7.69
CA LEU A 207 4.09 -20.83 9.12
C LEU A 207 5.58 -20.83 9.46
N THR A 208 6.46 -20.51 8.50
CA THR A 208 7.87 -20.26 8.81
C THR A 208 8.07 -18.85 9.36
N ILE A 209 9.01 -18.71 10.28
CA ILE A 209 9.53 -17.42 10.72
C ILE A 209 10.94 -17.29 10.16
N SER A 210 11.15 -16.35 9.24
CA SER A 210 12.40 -16.18 8.50
C SER A 210 13.05 -14.83 8.78
N LEU A 211 14.39 -14.78 8.77
CA LEU A 211 15.15 -13.55 8.91
C LEU A 211 15.15 -12.80 7.56
N VAL A 212 14.57 -11.60 7.53
CA VAL A 212 14.39 -10.81 6.30
C VAL A 212 15.72 -10.51 5.61
N SER A 213 16.72 -10.09 6.39
CA SER A 213 18.03 -9.71 5.87
C SER A 213 18.80 -10.87 5.24
N SER A 214 18.49 -12.12 5.60
CA SER A 214 19.14 -13.30 5.03
C SER A 214 18.68 -13.69 3.62
N ARG A 215 17.63 -13.04 3.11
CA ARG A 215 17.15 -13.25 1.74
C ARG A 215 18.08 -12.55 0.77
N THR A 216 18.68 -13.33 -0.12
CA THR A 216 19.61 -12.85 -1.14
C THR A 216 19.33 -13.57 -2.47
N GLY A 217 19.94 -13.14 -3.57
CA GLY A 217 19.79 -13.85 -4.85
C GLY A 217 20.23 -15.33 -4.79
N ILE A 218 21.21 -15.66 -3.94
CA ILE A 218 21.70 -17.04 -3.74
C ILE A 218 20.93 -17.81 -2.66
N ASN A 219 20.21 -17.10 -1.79
CA ASN A 219 19.37 -17.68 -0.73
C ASN A 219 17.99 -17.00 -0.75
N PRO A 220 17.17 -17.24 -1.78
CA PRO A 220 15.95 -16.46 -2.01
C PRO A 220 14.90 -16.63 -0.91
N LEU A 221 14.89 -17.76 -0.20
CA LEU A 221 13.99 -18.02 0.92
C LEU A 221 14.55 -17.53 2.27
N GLY A 222 15.85 -17.29 2.36
CA GLY A 222 16.53 -16.86 3.58
C GLY A 222 16.77 -17.99 4.58
N MET A 223 16.90 -17.60 5.85
CA MET A 223 17.15 -18.47 6.99
C MET A 223 15.91 -18.45 7.90
N CYS A 224 15.46 -19.63 8.34
CA CYS A 224 14.28 -19.86 9.14
C CYS A 224 14.65 -20.29 10.56
N LEU A 225 13.76 -20.01 11.50
CA LEU A 225 13.80 -20.56 12.86
C LEU A 225 13.51 -22.07 12.80
N ASP A 226 14.36 -22.87 13.43
CA ASP A 226 14.31 -24.33 13.43
C ASP A 226 14.77 -24.87 14.79
N ALA A 227 14.04 -25.82 15.37
CA ALA A 227 14.42 -26.42 16.66
C ALA A 227 14.70 -27.94 16.57
N GLY A 228 14.94 -28.45 15.36
CA GLY A 228 15.20 -29.86 15.08
C GLY A 228 13.94 -30.72 15.15
N SER A 229 14.07 -31.98 14.72
CA SER A 229 13.00 -32.98 14.82
C SER A 229 13.57 -34.30 15.38
N PRO A 230 12.92 -34.92 16.38
CA PRO A 230 11.74 -34.43 17.10
C PRO A 230 12.08 -33.22 17.99
N HIS A 231 11.08 -32.39 18.29
CA HIS A 231 11.22 -31.34 19.29
C HIS A 231 11.49 -31.96 20.68
N THR A 232 12.47 -31.40 21.39
CA THR A 232 12.87 -31.84 22.74
C THR A 232 13.04 -30.66 23.68
N ALA A 233 12.71 -30.84 24.96
CA ALA A 233 12.84 -29.80 25.97
C ALA A 233 14.30 -29.34 26.08
N GLY A 234 14.54 -28.03 26.18
CA GLY A 234 15.86 -27.42 26.25
C GLY A 234 16.60 -27.35 24.90
N ALA A 235 16.03 -27.87 23.81
CA ALA A 235 16.63 -27.69 22.48
C ALA A 235 16.65 -26.21 22.12
N GLN A 236 17.80 -25.71 21.69
CA GLN A 236 17.93 -24.35 21.19
C GLN A 236 17.24 -24.19 19.84
N VAL A 237 16.52 -23.08 19.68
CA VAL A 237 16.06 -22.61 18.37
C VAL A 237 17.27 -22.04 17.63
N LYS A 238 17.45 -22.47 16.39
CA LYS A 238 18.61 -22.17 15.55
C LYS A 238 18.17 -21.62 14.21
N MET A 239 19.09 -20.94 13.55
CA MET A 239 18.96 -20.55 12.16
C MET A 239 19.25 -21.74 11.26
N GLN A 240 18.33 -22.10 10.38
CA GLN A 240 18.55 -23.08 9.32
C GLN A 240 18.13 -22.50 7.97
N LYS A 241 18.59 -23.07 6.85
CA LYS A 241 18.07 -22.65 5.54
C LYS A 241 16.57 -22.91 5.51
N CYS A 242 15.79 -21.91 5.09
CA CYS A 242 14.39 -22.13 4.79
C CYS A 242 14.28 -23.16 3.67
N THR A 243 13.39 -24.14 3.85
CA THR A 243 13.17 -25.18 2.84
C THR A 243 12.10 -24.74 1.84
N ALA A 244 12.22 -25.23 0.60
CA ALA A 244 11.26 -24.91 -0.46
C ALA A 244 10.07 -25.88 -0.51
N THR A 245 9.86 -26.72 0.52
CA THR A 245 8.75 -27.68 0.54
C THR A 245 7.45 -26.98 0.93
N SER A 246 6.33 -27.45 0.39
CA SER A 246 5.00 -26.97 0.74
C SER A 246 4.13 -28.15 1.20
N PRO A 247 3.82 -28.27 2.51
CA PRO A 247 4.27 -27.40 3.59
C PRO A 247 5.78 -27.55 3.90
N PRO A 248 6.38 -26.56 4.60
CA PRO A 248 7.71 -26.67 5.21
C PRO A 248 7.78 -27.87 6.15
N PRO A 249 8.97 -28.39 6.50
CA PRO A 249 9.07 -29.49 7.44
C PRO A 249 8.63 -29.03 8.83
N PRO A 250 8.07 -29.92 9.67
CA PRO A 250 7.44 -29.55 10.94
C PRO A 250 8.34 -28.71 11.87
N GLN A 251 9.65 -28.99 11.91
CA GLN A 251 10.61 -28.27 12.75
C GLN A 251 10.82 -26.79 12.36
N GLN A 252 10.33 -26.35 11.20
CA GLN A 252 10.37 -24.95 10.76
C GLN A 252 8.99 -24.27 10.83
N GLN A 253 7.95 -24.98 11.25
CA GLN A 253 6.60 -24.44 11.36
C GLN A 253 6.31 -23.99 12.80
N TRP A 254 5.84 -22.76 12.92
CA TRP A 254 5.56 -22.12 14.19
C TRP A 254 4.11 -21.64 14.25
N SER A 255 3.59 -21.48 15.46
CA SER A 255 2.20 -21.05 15.65
C SER A 255 2.04 -20.17 16.88
N THR A 256 1.41 -19.01 16.71
CA THR A 256 1.12 -18.09 17.82
C THR A 256 -0.23 -18.43 18.45
N ASN A 257 -0.31 -18.51 19.77
CA ASN A 257 -1.53 -18.88 20.50
C ASN A 257 -2.19 -17.68 21.24
N ASP A 258 -3.21 -17.98 22.05
CA ASP A 258 -3.95 -17.01 22.87
C ASP A 258 -3.10 -16.24 23.90
N SER A 259 -2.00 -16.82 24.35
CA SER A 259 -1.09 -16.23 25.34
C SER A 259 0.16 -15.63 24.70
N ALA A 260 0.15 -15.43 23.38
CA ALA A 260 1.31 -14.97 22.60
C ALA A 260 2.55 -15.89 22.77
N ASN A 261 2.36 -17.19 23.02
CA ASN A 261 3.45 -18.15 22.89
C ASN A 261 3.65 -18.51 21.42
N ILE A 262 4.90 -18.74 21.02
CA ILE A 262 5.25 -19.31 19.72
C ILE A 262 5.49 -20.80 19.92
N MET A 263 4.61 -21.64 19.38
CA MET A 263 4.57 -23.09 19.56
C MET A 263 4.94 -23.83 18.28
N GLY A 264 5.59 -24.98 18.43
CA GLY A 264 5.97 -25.85 17.33
C GLY A 264 4.91 -26.88 16.94
N THR A 265 5.28 -27.68 15.95
CA THR A 265 4.59 -28.91 15.56
C THR A 265 5.61 -29.98 15.21
N SER A 266 5.33 -31.23 15.59
CA SER A 266 6.19 -32.37 15.29
C SER A 266 5.77 -33.12 14.02
N ASN A 267 4.57 -32.83 13.49
CA ASN A 267 3.97 -33.53 12.36
C ASN A 267 3.40 -32.60 11.27
N GLY A 268 3.49 -31.28 11.44
CA GLY A 268 2.94 -30.30 10.49
C GLY A 268 1.41 -30.26 10.46
N SER A 269 0.73 -30.84 11.46
CA SER A 269 -0.74 -30.96 11.51
C SER A 269 -1.32 -30.53 12.85
N THR A 270 -0.67 -30.91 13.96
CA THR A 270 -1.09 -30.62 15.33
C THR A 270 0.04 -29.93 16.08
N LEU A 271 -0.33 -29.03 16.99
CA LEU A 271 0.60 -28.41 17.91
C LEU A 271 1.12 -29.45 18.90
N ASP A 272 2.40 -29.42 19.22
CA ASP A 272 3.07 -30.42 20.07
C ASP A 272 3.35 -29.94 21.50
N ASN A 273 2.89 -28.73 21.84
CA ASN A 273 3.09 -28.04 23.12
C ASN A 273 4.56 -27.72 23.46
N TYR A 274 5.48 -27.77 22.49
CA TYR A 274 6.80 -27.15 22.65
C TYR A 274 6.72 -25.68 22.23
N CYS A 275 6.98 -24.75 23.16
CA CYS A 275 7.06 -23.32 22.84
C CYS A 275 8.45 -22.76 23.01
N PHE A 276 8.70 -21.65 22.33
CA PHE A 276 9.83 -20.79 22.62
C PHE A 276 9.78 -20.34 24.08
N ASN A 277 10.91 -20.48 24.76
CA ASN A 277 11.21 -19.90 26.05
C ASN A 277 12.56 -19.17 25.97
N VAL A 278 12.65 -18.04 26.67
CA VAL A 278 13.93 -17.41 27.00
C VAL A 278 14.59 -18.22 28.11
N GLN A 279 15.78 -18.75 27.87
CA GLN A 279 16.48 -19.64 28.82
C GLN A 279 16.81 -18.95 30.15
N SER A 280 17.14 -17.66 30.08
CA SER A 280 17.49 -16.77 31.20
C SER A 280 16.73 -15.46 30.99
N PRO A 281 15.51 -15.32 31.54
CA PRO A 281 14.66 -14.15 31.30
C PRO A 281 15.35 -12.85 31.73
N ASP A 282 14.96 -11.74 31.08
CA ASP A 282 15.50 -10.38 31.30
C ASP A 282 17.01 -10.19 31.04
N PHE A 283 17.69 -11.17 30.43
CA PHE A 283 19.13 -11.11 30.17
C PHE A 283 19.46 -11.07 28.66
N ALA A 284 20.10 -9.99 28.21
CA ALA A 284 20.63 -9.92 26.85
C ALA A 284 21.76 -10.94 26.64
N GLY A 285 21.67 -11.72 25.56
CA GLY A 285 22.52 -12.87 25.27
C GLY A 285 21.90 -14.21 25.69
N SER A 286 20.73 -14.21 26.34
CA SER A 286 20.02 -15.45 26.65
C SER A 286 19.58 -16.17 25.37
N PHE A 287 19.69 -17.49 25.32
CA PHE A 287 19.22 -18.28 24.18
C PHE A 287 17.70 -18.48 24.20
N VAL A 288 17.14 -18.69 23.01
CA VAL A 288 15.78 -19.20 22.86
C VAL A 288 15.82 -20.71 22.80
N VAL A 289 15.06 -21.37 23.67
CA VAL A 289 14.98 -22.82 23.81
C VAL A 289 13.54 -23.30 23.76
N LEU A 290 13.32 -24.58 23.50
CA LEU A 290 12.00 -25.19 23.61
C LEU A 290 11.67 -25.60 25.05
N SER A 291 10.48 -25.23 25.53
CA SER A 291 9.91 -25.74 26.79
C SER A 291 9.17 -27.06 26.59
N ASN A 292 9.08 -27.90 27.63
CA ASN A 292 8.10 -29.00 27.70
C ASN A 292 6.96 -28.74 28.71
N THR A 293 6.92 -27.58 29.37
CA THR A 293 5.74 -27.17 30.12
C THR A 293 4.69 -26.68 29.12
N LYS A 294 3.44 -27.08 29.31
CA LYS A 294 2.33 -26.89 28.36
C LYS A 294 2.06 -25.41 28.02
N CYS A 295 2.84 -24.73 27.16
CA CYS A 295 2.61 -23.37 26.63
C CYS A 295 1.52 -22.56 27.36
N ASN A 296 1.70 -22.34 28.67
CA ASN A 296 0.57 -22.19 29.57
C ASN A 296 0.41 -20.72 29.94
N GLY A 297 -0.53 -20.08 29.23
CA GLY A 297 -1.54 -19.16 29.77
C GLY A 297 -1.07 -17.78 30.24
N ASN A 298 0.05 -17.72 30.94
CA ASN A 298 0.50 -16.53 31.63
C ASN A 298 1.33 -15.66 30.70
N TYR A 299 1.07 -14.36 30.80
CA TYR A 299 1.87 -13.36 30.14
C TYR A 299 3.08 -13.00 31.01
N ASP A 300 4.22 -13.60 30.71
CA ASP A 300 5.49 -13.47 31.42
C ASP A 300 6.68 -13.18 30.48
N ASN A 301 7.87 -13.03 31.05
CA ASN A 301 9.14 -12.76 30.35
C ASN A 301 9.91 -13.99 29.90
N VAL A 302 9.28 -15.16 29.95
CA VAL A 302 9.89 -16.42 29.55
C VAL A 302 9.30 -16.89 28.23
N GLN A 303 7.98 -17.01 28.13
CA GLN A 303 7.29 -17.70 27.03
C GLN A 303 6.40 -16.78 26.18
N THR A 304 6.31 -15.50 26.52
CA THR A 304 5.42 -14.55 25.83
C THR A 304 6.20 -13.75 24.79
N PHE A 305 6.00 -14.07 23.53
CA PHE A 305 6.64 -13.41 22.41
C PHE A 305 5.62 -12.59 21.64
N GLN A 306 5.89 -11.30 21.50
CA GLN A 306 5.02 -10.37 20.82
C GLN A 306 5.71 -9.82 19.56
N PRO A 307 5.38 -10.36 18.38
CA PRO A 307 5.83 -9.80 17.12
C PRO A 307 5.30 -8.38 16.93
N ASP A 308 6.09 -7.50 16.32
CA ASP A 308 5.58 -6.28 15.72
C ASP A 308 4.49 -6.58 14.69
N PRO A 309 3.55 -5.65 14.45
CA PRO A 309 2.62 -5.80 13.33
C PRO A 309 3.33 -5.98 11.99
N ALA A 310 4.52 -5.40 11.81
CA ALA A 310 5.27 -5.51 10.56
C ALA A 310 5.85 -6.91 10.33
N VAL A 311 6.02 -7.77 11.35
CA VAL A 311 6.48 -9.16 11.17
C VAL A 311 5.57 -9.94 10.24
N GLY A 312 4.27 -9.63 10.24
CA GLY A 312 3.27 -10.19 9.33
C GLY A 312 2.30 -11.17 9.97
N ALA A 313 1.26 -11.51 9.20
CA ALA A 313 0.12 -12.28 9.67
C ALA A 313 0.33 -13.80 9.66
N GLY A 314 1.48 -14.32 9.25
CA GLY A 314 1.65 -15.75 9.02
C GLY A 314 0.63 -16.24 7.98
N ALA A 315 -0.06 -17.34 8.28
CA ALA A 315 -1.11 -17.90 7.41
C ALA A 315 -2.48 -17.22 7.58
N ALA A 316 -2.61 -16.23 8.49
CA ALA A 316 -3.90 -15.62 8.79
C ALA A 316 -4.44 -14.80 7.61
N GLY A 317 -5.75 -14.90 7.39
CA GLY A 317 -6.46 -14.14 6.37
C GLY A 317 -7.82 -14.75 6.05
N PRO A 318 -8.39 -14.47 4.86
CA PRO A 318 -9.69 -14.99 4.47
C PRO A 318 -9.80 -16.51 4.53
N ALA A 319 -8.75 -17.24 4.13
CA ALA A 319 -8.73 -18.70 4.12
C ALA A 319 -8.82 -19.32 5.53
N THR A 320 -8.28 -18.65 6.55
CA THR A 320 -8.36 -19.07 7.95
C THR A 320 -9.53 -18.43 8.71
N ARG A 321 -10.37 -17.66 8.01
CA ARG A 321 -11.47 -16.86 8.57
C ARG A 321 -11.01 -15.82 9.59
N GLN A 322 -9.79 -15.32 9.45
CA GLN A 322 -9.28 -14.23 10.28
C GLN A 322 -9.39 -12.90 9.53
N LEU A 323 -9.66 -11.82 10.27
CA LEU A 323 -9.67 -10.45 9.74
C LEU A 323 -8.34 -9.78 10.10
N VAL A 324 -7.41 -9.77 9.15
CA VAL A 324 -6.09 -9.14 9.29
C VAL A 324 -6.18 -7.66 8.97
N ASN A 325 -5.70 -6.79 9.84
CA ASN A 325 -5.66 -5.36 9.55
C ASN A 325 -4.53 -5.02 8.58
N TYR A 326 -4.81 -4.14 7.62
CA TYR A 326 -3.84 -3.80 6.59
C TYR A 326 -2.66 -2.98 7.11
N ARG A 327 -2.91 -1.96 7.95
CA ARG A 327 -1.84 -1.13 8.53
C ARG A 327 -1.06 -1.86 9.61
N GLN A 328 -1.75 -2.71 10.39
CA GLN A 328 -1.15 -3.57 11.39
C GLN A 328 -1.09 -5.01 10.89
N PHE A 329 -0.27 -5.27 9.86
CA PHE A 329 -0.30 -6.50 9.06
C PHE A 329 -0.21 -7.83 9.83
N GLY A 330 0.37 -7.85 11.02
CA GLY A 330 0.45 -9.01 11.92
C GLY A 330 -0.62 -9.04 13.02
N ARG A 331 -1.67 -8.21 12.90
CA ARG A 331 -2.76 -8.09 13.88
C ARG A 331 -4.09 -8.49 13.27
N CYS A 332 -4.82 -9.29 14.03
CA CYS A 332 -6.13 -9.80 13.69
C CYS A 332 -7.19 -9.23 14.63
N LEU A 333 -8.42 -9.06 14.13
CA LEU A 333 -9.58 -8.72 14.96
C LEU A 333 -9.81 -9.83 15.99
N ASP A 334 -9.81 -9.48 17.27
CA ASP A 334 -9.86 -10.43 18.38
C ASP A 334 -10.93 -10.02 19.43
N VAL A 335 -11.75 -10.99 19.83
CA VAL A 335 -12.61 -10.85 21.02
C VAL A 335 -11.74 -10.93 22.27
N THR A 336 -11.46 -9.75 22.83
CA THR A 336 -10.58 -9.51 23.98
C THR A 336 -10.75 -10.55 25.07
N ASN A 337 -9.65 -11.19 25.46
CA ASN A 337 -9.58 -12.20 26.53
C ASN A 337 -10.55 -13.38 26.35
N GLN A 338 -10.97 -13.67 25.12
CA GLN A 338 -12.01 -14.67 24.84
C GLN A 338 -13.32 -14.39 25.61
N ASN A 339 -13.59 -13.12 25.92
CA ASN A 339 -14.74 -12.72 26.72
C ASN A 339 -15.71 -11.89 25.89
N VAL A 340 -16.85 -12.49 25.52
CA VAL A 340 -17.94 -11.82 24.79
C VAL A 340 -18.59 -10.67 25.57
N ALA A 341 -18.38 -10.59 26.89
CA ALA A 341 -18.83 -9.47 27.72
C ALA A 341 -17.80 -8.33 27.81
N SER A 342 -16.64 -8.44 27.14
CA SER A 342 -15.68 -7.34 27.05
C SER A 342 -16.32 -6.08 26.46
N THR A 343 -15.98 -4.92 27.01
CA THR A 343 -16.50 -3.62 26.57
C THR A 343 -15.81 -3.08 25.31
N TYR A 344 -14.82 -3.81 24.78
CA TYR A 344 -14.11 -3.51 23.53
C TYR A 344 -13.48 -4.77 22.94
N LEU A 345 -13.17 -4.72 21.63
CA LEU A 345 -12.31 -5.69 20.93
C LEU A 345 -10.88 -5.14 20.79
N ILE A 346 -9.94 -6.01 20.42
CA ILE A 346 -8.52 -5.63 20.22
C ILE A 346 -7.98 -6.13 18.87
N ALA A 347 -6.90 -5.49 18.41
CA ALA A 347 -6.06 -5.97 17.31
C ALA A 347 -4.89 -6.77 17.91
N TRP A 348 -5.04 -8.09 18.02
CA TRP A 348 -4.09 -9.00 18.67
C TRP A 348 -3.21 -9.71 17.63
N PRO A 349 -1.96 -10.13 17.94
CA PRO A 349 -1.21 -11.05 17.08
C PRO A 349 -2.10 -12.15 16.48
N CYS A 350 -1.98 -12.34 15.16
CA CYS A 350 -2.79 -13.33 14.47
C CYS A 350 -2.44 -14.74 14.95
N LYS A 351 -3.43 -15.43 15.54
CA LYS A 351 -3.29 -16.81 16.01
C LYS A 351 -3.10 -17.74 14.84
N GLN A 352 -2.31 -18.79 15.03
CA GLN A 352 -1.95 -19.73 13.98
C GLN A 352 -2.12 -21.17 14.49
N ALA A 353 -2.31 -22.07 13.55
CA ALA A 353 -2.17 -23.50 13.74
C ALA A 353 -1.88 -24.14 12.38
N PRO A 354 -1.13 -25.25 12.32
CA PRO A 354 -0.93 -25.98 11.06
C PRO A 354 -2.25 -26.41 10.41
N ASN A 355 -3.23 -26.80 11.24
CA ASN A 355 -4.61 -26.96 10.83
C ASN A 355 -5.44 -25.72 11.24
N PRO A 356 -5.95 -24.92 10.28
CA PRO A 356 -6.77 -23.74 10.57
C PRO A 356 -8.01 -24.03 11.41
N ALA A 357 -8.54 -25.27 11.39
CA ALA A 357 -9.66 -25.67 12.24
C ALA A 357 -9.35 -25.53 13.74
N ASN A 358 -8.07 -25.56 14.14
CA ASN A 358 -7.62 -25.47 15.53
C ASN A 358 -7.34 -24.04 16.00
N ILE A 359 -7.40 -23.03 15.13
CA ILE A 359 -7.28 -21.62 15.53
C ILE A 359 -8.45 -21.25 16.47
N SER A 360 -8.18 -20.54 17.56
CA SER A 360 -9.19 -20.18 18.57
C SER A 360 -10.34 -19.35 17.98
N TRP A 361 -11.55 -19.58 18.48
CA TRP A 361 -12.79 -18.99 17.97
C TRP A 361 -12.78 -17.46 17.96
N ASN A 362 -12.14 -16.82 18.95
CA ASN A 362 -12.18 -15.36 19.12
C ASN A 362 -11.42 -14.57 18.05
N GLN A 363 -10.74 -15.22 17.10
CA GLN A 363 -10.24 -14.59 15.88
C GLN A 363 -10.85 -15.17 14.60
N LYS A 364 -11.79 -16.11 14.71
CA LYS A 364 -12.52 -16.69 13.58
C LYS A 364 -13.82 -15.95 13.37
N TRP A 365 -13.98 -15.37 12.19
CA TRP A 365 -15.10 -14.53 11.82
C TRP A 365 -15.81 -15.09 10.59
N THR A 366 -17.13 -15.19 10.69
CA THR A 366 -18.00 -15.39 9.54
C THR A 366 -18.47 -14.01 9.07
N LEU A 367 -18.22 -13.72 7.80
CA LEU A 367 -18.62 -12.47 7.14
C LEU A 367 -19.92 -12.68 6.35
N PRO A 368 -20.71 -11.63 6.09
CA PRO A 368 -21.86 -11.74 5.21
C PRO A 368 -21.42 -12.23 3.81
N PRO A 369 -22.13 -13.20 3.21
CA PRO A 369 -21.77 -13.71 1.89
C PRO A 369 -22.03 -12.65 0.83
N ALA A 370 -21.03 -12.42 -0.04
CA ALA A 370 -21.24 -11.61 -1.24
C ALA A 370 -22.06 -12.41 -2.26
N VAL A 371 -23.09 -11.78 -2.82
CA VAL A 371 -23.83 -12.35 -3.96
C VAL A 371 -22.92 -12.37 -5.19
N ASN A 372 -23.12 -13.32 -6.10
CA ASN A 372 -22.23 -13.62 -7.23
C ASN A 372 -21.61 -12.37 -7.91
N GLY A 373 -20.30 -12.21 -7.73
CA GLY A 373 -19.51 -11.12 -8.34
C GLY A 373 -19.60 -9.77 -7.63
N ALA A 374 -20.42 -9.63 -6.59
CA ALA A 374 -20.49 -8.40 -5.80
C ALA A 374 -19.20 -8.19 -5.01
N HIS A 375 -18.73 -6.94 -5.03
CA HIS A 375 -17.60 -6.48 -4.21
C HIS A 375 -18.07 -5.87 -2.89
N THR A 376 -19.29 -6.16 -2.48
CA THR A 376 -19.89 -5.69 -1.23
C THR A 376 -20.91 -6.71 -0.74
N ALA A 377 -20.98 -6.89 0.58
CA ALA A 377 -21.96 -7.74 1.24
C ALA A 377 -22.41 -7.08 2.54
N THR A 378 -23.73 -7.06 2.79
CA THR A 378 -24.30 -6.47 4.00
C THR A 378 -24.96 -7.57 4.84
N GLY A 379 -24.68 -7.58 6.14
CA GLY A 379 -25.27 -8.52 7.10
C GLY A 379 -24.49 -8.60 8.40
N ARG A 380 -24.67 -9.71 9.14
CA ARG A 380 -24.00 -9.96 10.42
C ARG A 380 -22.54 -10.36 10.19
N ILE A 381 -21.65 -9.85 11.04
CA ILE A 381 -20.31 -10.39 11.25
C ILE A 381 -20.32 -11.07 12.60
N TYR A 382 -19.90 -12.34 12.68
CA TYR A 382 -20.03 -13.10 13.92
C TYR A 382 -18.93 -14.15 14.11
N THR A 383 -18.83 -14.64 15.33
CA THR A 383 -18.03 -15.81 15.71
C THR A 383 -18.89 -16.81 16.48
N THR A 384 -18.41 -18.05 16.63
CA THR A 384 -19.15 -19.13 17.29
C THR A 384 -18.37 -19.66 18.49
N LEU A 385 -18.97 -19.56 19.67
CA LEU A 385 -18.44 -20.11 20.92
C LEU A 385 -19.41 -21.16 21.45
N ASN A 386 -18.94 -22.41 21.57
CA ASN A 386 -19.73 -23.53 22.09
C ASN A 386 -21.11 -23.70 21.42
N GLY A 387 -21.18 -23.47 20.10
CA GLY A 387 -22.42 -23.56 19.30
C GLY A 387 -23.27 -22.28 19.29
N THR A 388 -22.97 -21.29 20.12
CA THR A 388 -23.69 -20.00 20.15
C THR A 388 -23.01 -18.99 19.24
N GLU A 389 -23.78 -18.34 18.36
CA GLU A 389 -23.31 -17.23 17.54
C GLU A 389 -23.28 -15.91 18.33
N TYR A 390 -22.13 -15.24 18.33
CA TYR A 390 -21.94 -13.91 18.88
C TYR A 390 -21.64 -12.93 17.76
N CYS A 391 -22.50 -11.93 17.62
CA CYS A 391 -22.45 -10.92 16.58
C CYS A 391 -21.63 -9.71 17.03
N LEU A 392 -20.87 -9.16 16.09
CA LEU A 392 -20.22 -7.86 16.24
C LEU A 392 -21.30 -6.78 16.28
N ARG A 393 -21.28 -5.95 17.33
CA ARG A 393 -22.25 -4.89 17.58
C ARG A 393 -21.61 -3.51 17.50
N SER A 394 -22.15 -2.64 16.65
CA SER A 394 -21.84 -1.23 16.63
C SER A 394 -22.68 -0.45 17.66
N PRO A 395 -22.09 0.46 18.45
CA PRO A 395 -22.84 1.40 19.26
C PRO A 395 -23.58 2.47 18.44
N GLY A 396 -23.27 2.65 17.14
CA GLY A 396 -24.06 3.42 16.17
C GLY A 396 -24.19 4.94 16.39
N VAL A 397 -23.39 5.55 17.27
CA VAL A 397 -23.61 6.96 17.68
C VAL A 397 -22.42 7.90 17.53
N THR A 398 -21.17 7.46 17.74
CA THR A 398 -20.01 8.39 17.77
C THR A 398 -18.73 7.75 17.24
N SER A 399 -17.99 8.49 16.40
CA SER A 399 -16.59 8.16 16.06
C SER A 399 -15.73 8.11 17.33
N GLY A 400 -14.85 7.11 17.43
CA GLY A 400 -14.09 6.77 18.63
C GLY A 400 -14.77 5.74 19.54
N ALA A 401 -16.02 5.35 19.27
CA ALA A 401 -16.70 4.35 20.09
C ALA A 401 -16.16 2.93 19.82
N TYR A 402 -16.23 2.07 20.84
CA TYR A 402 -15.81 0.69 20.76
C TYR A 402 -16.95 -0.21 20.27
N PRO A 403 -16.75 -1.04 19.23
CA PRO A 403 -17.65 -2.15 18.96
C PRO A 403 -17.57 -3.16 20.12
N THR A 404 -18.60 -3.97 20.27
CA THR A 404 -18.71 -5.01 21.31
C THR A 404 -19.27 -6.31 20.73
N MET A 405 -19.32 -7.37 21.51
CA MET A 405 -20.00 -8.61 21.14
C MET A 405 -21.37 -8.69 21.82
N THR A 406 -22.32 -9.35 21.16
CA THR A 406 -23.63 -9.69 21.74
C THR A 406 -24.15 -10.97 21.11
N THR A 407 -25.08 -11.66 21.77
CA THR A 407 -25.74 -12.82 21.17
C THR A 407 -26.49 -12.38 19.91
N CYS A 408 -26.33 -13.14 18.83
CA CYS A 408 -27.06 -12.84 17.60
C CYS A 408 -28.58 -13.03 17.81
N THR A 409 -29.41 -12.04 17.40
CA THR A 409 -30.83 -11.96 17.79
C THR A 409 -31.80 -12.78 16.94
N SER A 410 -31.40 -13.28 15.77
CA SER A 410 -32.04 -14.30 14.92
C SER A 410 -31.31 -14.32 13.57
N THR A 411 -31.84 -14.97 12.53
CA THR A 411 -31.28 -14.93 11.16
C THR A 411 -31.27 -13.53 10.55
N SER A 412 -32.14 -12.61 10.99
CA SER A 412 -32.13 -11.20 10.56
C SER A 412 -31.29 -10.35 11.52
N SER A 413 -30.39 -9.52 10.98
CA SER A 413 -29.59 -8.58 11.75
C SER A 413 -30.43 -7.40 12.25
N THR A 414 -30.26 -7.03 13.52
CA THR A 414 -30.65 -5.70 14.00
C THR A 414 -29.72 -4.64 13.40
N ALA A 415 -30.14 -3.38 13.41
CA ALA A 415 -29.36 -2.28 12.82
C ALA A 415 -27.96 -2.16 13.43
N ASP A 416 -27.82 -2.37 14.74
CA ASP A 416 -26.57 -2.37 15.48
C ASP A 416 -25.69 -3.61 15.22
N GLN A 417 -26.24 -4.68 14.62
CA GLN A 417 -25.51 -5.89 14.21
C GLN A 417 -25.29 -5.97 12.69
N THR A 418 -25.69 -4.93 11.95
CA THR A 418 -25.59 -4.91 10.49
C THR A 418 -24.32 -4.18 10.06
N TRP A 419 -23.51 -4.87 9.26
CA TRP A 419 -22.25 -4.37 8.72
C TRP A 419 -22.22 -4.56 7.21
N THR A 420 -21.62 -3.61 6.51
CA THR A 420 -21.30 -3.72 5.08
C THR A 420 -19.80 -3.98 4.93
N VAL A 421 -19.45 -5.14 4.37
CA VAL A 421 -18.07 -5.54 4.07
C VAL A 421 -17.80 -5.28 2.60
N TYR A 422 -16.84 -4.40 2.31
CA TYR A 422 -16.39 -4.11 0.96
C TYR A 422 -15.20 -5.00 0.60
N GLY A 423 -15.22 -5.59 -0.59
CA GLY A 423 -14.08 -6.24 -1.23
C GLY A 423 -13.29 -5.27 -2.10
N ASN A 424 -12.83 -5.72 -3.27
CA ASN A 424 -12.17 -4.86 -4.26
C ASN A 424 -13.22 -4.04 -5.05
N THR A 425 -13.43 -2.79 -4.69
CA THR A 425 -14.39 -1.90 -5.39
C THR A 425 -13.76 -1.21 -6.62
N GLY A 426 -12.48 -1.49 -6.91
CA GLY A 426 -11.71 -0.77 -7.94
C GLY A 426 -11.20 0.61 -7.48
N SER A 427 -11.63 1.10 -6.32
CA SER A 427 -11.10 2.30 -5.69
C SER A 427 -10.35 1.97 -4.40
N TYR A 428 -9.13 2.48 -4.25
CA TYR A 428 -8.37 2.30 -3.02
C TYR A 428 -9.15 2.80 -1.80
N THR A 429 -9.81 3.96 -1.88
CA THR A 429 -10.50 4.56 -0.72
C THR A 429 -11.65 3.70 -0.22
N ALA A 430 -12.45 3.11 -1.12
CA ALA A 430 -13.65 2.35 -0.76
C ALA A 430 -13.43 0.83 -0.63
N SER A 431 -12.27 0.30 -1.02
CA SER A 431 -12.02 -1.15 -0.99
C SER A 431 -11.62 -1.64 0.40
N TYR A 432 -12.04 -2.87 0.73
CA TYR A 432 -11.64 -3.62 1.93
C TYR A 432 -12.04 -3.01 3.28
N GLN A 433 -13.02 -2.12 3.28
CA GLN A 433 -13.58 -1.51 4.49
C GLN A 433 -14.68 -2.39 5.09
N ILE A 434 -14.84 -2.31 6.41
CA ILE A 434 -15.98 -2.87 7.15
C ILE A 434 -16.71 -1.69 7.78
N VAL A 435 -17.95 -1.44 7.35
CA VAL A 435 -18.71 -0.23 7.68
C VAL A 435 -19.97 -0.61 8.43
N ASP A 436 -20.27 0.07 9.54
CA ASP A 436 -21.50 -0.16 10.29
C ASP A 436 -22.73 0.51 9.63
N ASN A 437 -23.91 0.34 10.23
CA ASN A 437 -25.14 0.98 9.74
C ASN A 437 -25.16 2.51 9.89
N ALA A 438 -24.25 3.11 10.66
CA ALA A 438 -24.10 4.55 10.82
C ALA A 438 -23.07 5.16 9.84
N GLY A 439 -22.45 4.35 8.98
CA GLY A 439 -21.43 4.81 8.03
C GLY A 439 -20.02 4.96 8.64
N LEU A 440 -19.77 4.38 9.81
CA LEU A 440 -18.47 4.38 10.46
C LEU A 440 -17.68 3.12 10.11
N CYS A 441 -16.39 3.28 9.85
CA CYS A 441 -15.46 2.21 9.52
C CYS A 441 -14.84 1.58 10.76
N LEU A 442 -14.76 0.25 10.77
CA LEU A 442 -14.01 -0.54 11.74
C LEU A 442 -12.50 -0.34 11.54
N ALA A 443 -11.78 0.04 12.58
CA ALA A 443 -10.33 0.24 12.54
C ALA A 443 -9.68 -0.11 13.89
N PRO A 444 -8.39 -0.50 13.94
CA PRO A 444 -7.61 -0.39 15.15
C PRO A 444 -7.43 1.09 15.51
N ALA A 445 -7.31 1.38 16.79
CA ALA A 445 -6.83 2.66 17.25
C ALA A 445 -5.36 2.85 16.84
N ASP A 446 -5.02 4.08 16.44
CA ASP A 446 -3.63 4.46 16.20
C ASP A 446 -2.89 4.49 17.55
N PRO A 447 -1.83 3.68 17.74
CA PRO A 447 -1.10 3.62 18.99
C PRO A 447 -0.36 4.91 19.33
N THR A 448 -0.21 5.82 18.37
CA THR A 448 0.46 7.12 18.54
C THR A 448 -0.52 8.29 18.73
N ALA A 449 -1.82 8.07 18.50
CA ALA A 449 -2.83 9.11 18.66
C ALA A 449 -3.14 9.37 20.14
N TYR A 450 -3.49 10.62 20.48
CA TYR A 450 -3.90 11.03 21.82
C TYR A 450 -5.41 11.29 21.88
N PRO A 451 -6.14 10.79 22.91
CA PRO A 451 -5.67 9.86 23.94
C PRO A 451 -5.36 8.48 23.35
N THR A 452 -4.36 7.79 23.91
CA THR A 452 -3.95 6.47 23.41
C THR A 452 -4.99 5.41 23.78
N GLU A 453 -5.68 4.85 22.78
CA GLU A 453 -6.66 3.78 22.97
C GLU A 453 -6.00 2.41 22.81
N VAL A 454 -4.89 2.22 23.53
CA VAL A 454 -4.10 0.99 23.52
C VAL A 454 -4.11 0.35 24.90
N LEU A 455 -3.89 -0.96 24.95
CA LEU A 455 -3.61 -1.64 26.21
C LEU A 455 -2.15 -1.41 26.59
N PRO A 456 -1.85 -0.99 27.83
CA PRO A 456 -0.48 -0.89 28.31
C PRO A 456 0.12 -2.29 28.33
N TYR A 457 1.14 -2.49 27.50
CA TYR A 457 1.86 -3.74 27.38
C TYR A 457 3.35 -3.43 27.35
N THR A 458 4.15 -4.23 28.05
CA THR A 458 5.61 -4.16 27.97
C THR A 458 6.05 -4.91 26.70
N GLY A 459 6.08 -4.17 25.59
CA GLY A 459 6.28 -4.66 24.22
C GLY A 459 5.47 -3.82 23.22
N PRO A 460 5.28 -4.29 21.98
CA PRO A 460 4.40 -3.62 21.01
C PRO A 460 3.00 -3.40 21.60
N THR A 461 2.49 -2.17 21.51
CA THR A 461 1.17 -1.87 22.07
C THR A 461 0.07 -2.63 21.32
N VAL A 462 -0.99 -2.99 22.05
CA VAL A 462 -2.17 -3.66 21.50
C VAL A 462 -3.26 -2.63 21.34
N SER A 463 -3.61 -2.31 20.09
CA SER A 463 -4.68 -1.36 19.79
C SER A 463 -6.04 -1.93 20.17
N ARG A 464 -6.89 -1.12 20.80
CA ARG A 464 -8.33 -1.38 20.81
C ARG A 464 -8.89 -1.21 19.40
N ILE A 465 -10.00 -1.87 19.14
CA ILE A 465 -10.77 -1.68 17.92
C ILE A 465 -11.78 -0.58 18.16
N VAL A 466 -11.91 0.33 17.21
CA VAL A 466 -12.75 1.53 17.29
C VAL A 466 -13.51 1.71 15.98
N LEU A 467 -14.58 2.50 16.05
CA LEU A 467 -15.29 2.99 14.88
C LEU A 467 -14.83 4.41 14.56
N ARG A 468 -14.52 4.69 13.30
CA ARG A 468 -14.06 6.02 12.85
C ARG A 468 -14.80 6.44 11.59
N THR A 469 -14.87 7.74 11.33
CA THR A 469 -15.32 8.23 10.02
C THR A 469 -14.49 7.57 8.92
N CYS A 470 -15.16 7.02 7.91
CA CYS A 470 -14.47 6.36 6.80
C CYS A 470 -13.61 7.37 6.01
N ASP A 471 -12.30 7.15 5.96
CA ASP A 471 -11.32 7.98 5.26
C ASP A 471 -10.56 7.21 4.16
N GLY A 472 -10.75 5.89 4.09
CA GLY A 472 -10.10 5.01 3.13
C GLY A 472 -8.64 4.70 3.43
N SER A 473 -8.15 5.09 4.62
CA SER A 473 -6.79 4.82 5.08
C SER A 473 -6.52 3.33 5.24
N ALA A 474 -5.24 2.98 5.33
CA ALA A 474 -4.79 1.62 5.61
C ALA A 474 -5.30 1.08 6.96
N TRP A 475 -5.58 1.95 7.93
CA TRP A 475 -6.13 1.55 9.24
C TRP A 475 -7.52 0.93 9.12
N GLN A 476 -8.30 1.34 8.12
CA GLN A 476 -9.69 0.91 7.93
C GLN A 476 -9.84 -0.29 6.99
N LYS A 477 -8.72 -0.91 6.59
CA LYS A 477 -8.71 -2.00 5.62
C LYS A 477 -8.47 -3.34 6.30
N TRP A 478 -9.29 -4.32 5.96
CA TRP A 478 -9.23 -5.67 6.51
C TRP A 478 -9.11 -6.69 5.38
N ASN A 479 -8.14 -7.61 5.49
CA ASN A 479 -7.82 -8.60 4.45
C ASN A 479 -7.59 -8.00 3.05
N ALA A 480 -7.13 -6.75 2.99
CA ALA A 480 -6.71 -6.14 1.73
C ALA A 480 -5.44 -6.85 1.21
N PRO A 481 -5.40 -7.26 -0.07
CA PRO A 481 -4.21 -7.83 -0.65
C PRO A 481 -3.10 -6.77 -0.74
N PRO A 482 -1.83 -7.18 -0.87
CA PRO A 482 -0.81 -6.24 -1.30
C PRO A 482 -1.20 -5.61 -2.66
N ASP A 483 -0.76 -4.39 -2.89
CA ASP A 483 -0.93 -3.61 -4.13
C ASP A 483 -2.37 -3.16 -4.44
N VAL A 484 -3.22 -2.92 -3.43
CA VAL A 484 -4.56 -2.29 -3.63
C VAL A 484 -4.46 -0.89 -4.24
N SER A 485 -3.35 -0.18 -4.04
CA SER A 485 -3.07 1.08 -4.73
C SER A 485 -2.65 0.80 -6.17
N LYS A 486 -3.63 0.52 -7.04
CA LYS A 486 -3.47 0.61 -8.50
C LYS A 486 -4.11 1.90 -9.01
N PRO A 487 -3.58 3.10 -8.68
CA PRO A 487 -4.05 4.29 -9.37
C PRO A 487 -3.73 4.14 -10.86
N SER A 488 -4.65 4.60 -11.72
CA SER A 488 -4.29 4.91 -13.11
C SER A 488 -3.06 5.82 -13.06
N PRO A 489 -1.95 5.48 -13.74
CA PRO A 489 -0.66 6.11 -13.52
C PRO A 489 -0.62 7.58 -13.95
N LEU A 490 -1.56 8.04 -14.79
CA LEU A 490 -1.67 9.44 -15.19
C LEU A 490 -3.11 9.94 -14.93
N LYS A 491 -3.24 11.06 -14.23
CA LYS A 491 -4.52 11.72 -13.92
C LYS A 491 -4.42 13.23 -14.17
N GLN A 492 -5.59 13.87 -14.31
CA GLN A 492 -5.73 15.34 -14.34
C GLN A 492 -4.85 16.01 -15.42
N ILE A 493 -4.89 15.51 -16.66
CA ILE A 493 -4.21 16.19 -17.77
C ILE A 493 -5.00 17.46 -18.11
N THR A 494 -4.38 18.62 -17.93
CA THR A 494 -4.98 19.91 -18.28
C THR A 494 -3.99 20.78 -19.06
N GLU A 495 -4.49 21.51 -20.05
CA GLU A 495 -3.77 22.60 -20.70
C GLU A 495 -3.88 23.84 -19.82
N ARG A 496 -2.76 24.57 -19.65
CA ARG A 496 -2.66 25.77 -18.81
C ARG A 496 -2.31 27.02 -19.60
#